data_AF-A0A5N5QET0-F1
#
_entry.id   AF-A0A5N5QET0-F1
#
_cell.length_a   1.000
_cell.length_b   1.000
_cell.length_c   1.000
_cell.angle_alpha   90.00
_cell.angle_beta   90.00
_cell.angle_gamma   90.00
#
_symmetry.space_group_name_H-M   'P 1'
#
loop_
_entity.id
_entity.type
_entity.pdbx_description
1 polymer ?
#
loop_
_entity_poly.entity_id
_entity_poly.type
_entity_poly.pdbx_seq_one_letter_code
_entity_poly.pdbx_strand_id
1 'polypeptide(L)'
;MDSPLAYYTTAAALQADQRDLATTIRQLSNDTIKLDEQFQAVYSDIKSQEMFDTSPTAPSNQWAETRKIYTNLMWSARHSATKLKTHTTALELLDVVIRAVADATQAKAAKIDALKNFIEAPVPSLLTAEYATEQVGELKKQLGAFNDKYSAELNEKIAAARAEITQLEEKDKEQKLKNKNAGGSGGLCGCLRRKPPPADSVDYEGQIKKLQTSISNWEKLRGDVEGGVHEISAKLDSIPDRVGNTFLTLWSHEKGDAEHLKQAVESSSTGTVEDISIAEDAYKQVNEALHYFETNVNQTGS
;
A
#
# COMPACT_ATOMS: atom_id res chain seq x y z
N MET A 1 -7.08 -8.05 -57.28
CA MET A 1 -7.51 -8.47 -55.93
C MET A 1 -6.41 -7.99 -55.01
N ASP A 2 -6.60 -6.83 -54.39
CA ASP A 2 -5.62 -6.31 -53.43
C ASP A 2 -5.68 -7.18 -52.18
N SER A 3 -4.54 -7.70 -51.75
CA SER A 3 -4.45 -8.52 -50.54
C SER A 3 -4.83 -7.66 -49.32
N PRO A 4 -5.59 -8.21 -48.37
CA PRO A 4 -5.89 -7.53 -47.12
C PRO A 4 -4.60 -7.04 -46.44
N LEU A 5 -4.63 -5.82 -45.90
CA LEU A 5 -3.54 -5.30 -45.09
C LEU A 5 -3.47 -6.08 -43.78
N ALA A 6 -2.31 -6.67 -43.48
CA ALA A 6 -2.07 -7.31 -42.20
C ALA A 6 -2.18 -6.29 -41.07
N TYR A 7 -2.92 -6.65 -40.02
CA TYR A 7 -3.19 -5.78 -38.87
C TYR A 7 -1.91 -5.44 -38.08
N TYR A 8 -0.92 -6.35 -38.04
CA TYR A 8 0.38 -6.12 -37.42
C TYR A 8 1.55 -6.53 -38.32
N THR A 9 2.70 -5.89 -38.10
CA THR A 9 3.98 -6.24 -38.75
C THR A 9 4.49 -7.61 -38.28
N THR A 10 4.33 -7.96 -36.99
CA THR A 10 4.50 -9.33 -36.48
C THR A 10 3.66 -9.59 -35.22
N ALA A 11 3.05 -10.78 -35.12
CA ALA A 11 2.33 -11.25 -33.94
C ALA A 11 3.17 -11.27 -32.65
N ALA A 12 4.46 -11.56 -32.80
CA ALA A 12 5.38 -11.70 -31.68
C ALA A 12 5.65 -10.38 -30.94
N ALA A 13 5.68 -9.25 -31.65
CA ALA A 13 5.91 -7.94 -31.04
C ALA A 13 4.73 -7.52 -30.15
N LEU A 14 3.50 -7.63 -30.66
CA LEU A 14 2.29 -7.36 -29.88
C LEU A 14 2.21 -8.27 -28.64
N GLN A 15 2.46 -9.56 -28.80
CA GLN A 15 2.41 -10.51 -27.69
C GLN A 15 3.48 -10.23 -26.62
N ALA A 16 4.66 -9.73 -27.01
CA ALA A 16 5.71 -9.34 -26.08
C ALA A 16 5.31 -8.09 -25.28
N ASP A 17 4.88 -7.03 -25.95
CA ASP A 17 4.50 -5.77 -25.32
C ASP A 17 3.32 -5.96 -24.35
N GLN A 18 2.29 -6.71 -24.76
CA GLN A 18 1.13 -7.00 -23.89
C GLN A 18 1.50 -7.91 -22.72
N ARG A 19 2.44 -8.85 -22.89
CA ARG A 19 2.95 -9.69 -21.79
C ARG A 19 3.73 -8.86 -20.77
N ASP A 20 4.53 -7.91 -21.23
CA ASP A 20 5.29 -7.01 -20.34
C ASP A 20 4.35 -6.09 -19.56
N LEU A 21 3.30 -5.56 -20.20
CA LEU A 21 2.23 -4.81 -19.54
C LEU A 21 1.49 -5.67 -18.50
N ALA A 22 1.04 -6.87 -18.87
CA ALA A 22 0.36 -7.78 -17.95
C ALA A 22 1.24 -8.15 -16.73
N THR A 23 2.52 -8.41 -16.97
CA THR A 23 3.50 -8.69 -15.91
C THR A 23 3.66 -7.48 -14.98
N THR A 24 3.75 -6.28 -15.56
CA THR A 24 3.85 -5.03 -14.80
C THR A 24 2.61 -4.78 -13.94
N ILE A 25 1.40 -4.96 -14.49
CA ILE A 25 0.14 -4.82 -13.73
C ILE A 25 0.08 -5.81 -12.56
N ARG A 26 0.47 -7.08 -12.76
CA ARG A 26 0.53 -8.07 -11.68
C ARG A 26 1.55 -7.70 -10.61
N GLN A 27 2.73 -7.24 -11.00
CA GLN A 27 3.73 -6.78 -10.06
C GLN A 27 3.22 -5.60 -9.23
N LEU A 28 2.55 -4.63 -9.86
CA LEU A 28 1.97 -3.48 -9.17
C LEU A 28 0.86 -3.88 -8.20
N SER A 29 0.04 -4.88 -8.55
CA SER A 29 -0.95 -5.45 -7.62
C SER A 29 -0.26 -6.03 -6.38
N ASN A 30 0.81 -6.82 -6.56
CA ASN A 30 1.55 -7.41 -5.45
C ASN A 30 2.27 -6.35 -4.59
N ASP A 31 2.89 -5.36 -5.22
CA ASP A 31 3.55 -4.24 -4.52
C ASP A 31 2.53 -3.44 -3.68
N THR A 32 1.33 -3.26 -4.21
CA THR A 32 0.20 -2.61 -3.52
C THR A 32 -0.27 -3.42 -2.31
N ILE A 33 -0.49 -4.73 -2.45
CA ILE A 33 -0.89 -5.61 -1.34
C ILE A 33 0.15 -5.56 -0.23
N LYS A 34 1.44 -5.67 -0.58
CA LYS A 34 2.54 -5.58 0.40
C LYS A 34 2.60 -4.23 1.13
N LEU A 35 2.21 -3.15 0.47
CA LEU A 35 2.15 -1.83 1.09
C LEU A 35 0.99 -1.76 2.10
N ASP A 36 -0.19 -2.28 1.77
CA ASP A 36 -1.30 -2.39 2.74
C ASP A 36 -0.93 -3.25 3.95
N GLU A 37 -0.23 -4.37 3.74
CA GLU A 37 0.30 -5.21 4.82
C GLU A 37 1.24 -4.44 5.75
N GLN A 38 2.09 -3.56 5.20
CA GLN A 38 2.96 -2.69 6.01
C GLN A 38 2.17 -1.66 6.81
N PHE A 39 1.15 -1.02 6.20
CA PHE A 39 0.23 -0.14 6.94
C PHE A 39 -0.44 -0.88 8.11
N GLN A 40 -0.85 -2.13 7.89
CA GLN A 40 -1.47 -2.97 8.92
C GLN A 40 -0.48 -3.41 10.00
N ALA A 41 0.78 -3.69 9.65
CA ALA A 41 1.83 -4.03 10.59
C ALA A 41 2.08 -2.89 11.58
N VAL A 42 2.31 -1.67 11.07
CA VAL A 42 2.51 -0.47 11.91
C VAL A 42 1.30 -0.20 12.80
N TYR A 43 0.08 -0.33 12.26
CA TYR A 43 -1.14 -0.21 13.05
C TYR A 43 -1.18 -1.22 14.22
N SER A 44 -0.79 -2.46 13.95
CA SER A 44 -0.81 -3.54 14.94
C SER A 44 0.22 -3.30 16.05
N ASP A 45 1.41 -2.83 15.70
CA ASP A 45 2.46 -2.47 16.64
C ASP A 45 2.01 -1.34 17.57
N ILE A 46 1.45 -0.26 17.01
CA ILE A 46 0.89 0.87 17.78
C ILE A 46 -0.22 0.38 18.71
N LYS A 47 -1.20 -0.35 18.17
CA LYS A 47 -2.39 -0.80 18.92
C LYS A 47 -2.03 -1.76 20.07
N SER A 48 -1.01 -2.60 19.90
CA SER A 48 -0.54 -3.51 20.94
C SER A 48 -0.07 -2.79 22.21
N GLN A 49 0.30 -1.51 22.11
CA GLN A 49 0.81 -0.70 23.21
C GLN A 49 -0.28 0.20 23.82
N GLU A 50 -1.38 0.40 23.09
CA GLU A 50 -2.53 1.22 23.48
C GLU A 50 -3.69 0.39 24.02
N MET A 51 -3.48 -0.85 24.52
CA MET A 51 -4.55 -1.83 24.79
C MET A 51 -5.75 -1.35 25.65
N PHE A 52 -5.74 -0.15 26.23
CA PHE A 52 -6.84 0.48 26.94
C PHE A 52 -7.07 1.98 26.65
N ASP A 53 -6.39 2.58 25.66
CA ASP A 53 -6.58 3.99 25.29
C ASP A 53 -7.63 4.12 24.17
N THR A 54 -8.86 4.48 24.55
CA THR A 54 -9.94 4.75 23.59
C THR A 54 -10.08 6.24 23.27
N SER A 55 -9.08 7.06 23.58
CA SER A 55 -9.15 8.49 23.32
C SER A 55 -9.17 8.77 21.82
N PRO A 56 -9.90 9.81 21.37
CA PRO A 56 -9.88 10.22 19.97
C PRO A 56 -8.49 10.71 19.53
N THR A 57 -7.61 11.01 20.48
CA THR A 57 -6.22 11.42 20.25
C THR A 57 -5.24 10.26 20.23
N ALA A 58 -5.67 9.02 20.49
CA ALA A 58 -4.81 7.85 20.48
C ALA A 58 -4.06 7.73 19.13
N PRO A 59 -2.75 7.46 19.13
CA PRO A 59 -1.98 7.30 17.90
C PRO A 59 -2.56 6.27 16.92
N SER A 60 -3.16 5.17 17.39
CA SER A 60 -3.81 4.20 16.50
C SER A 60 -4.99 4.79 15.70
N ASN A 61 -5.73 5.75 16.27
CA ASN A 61 -6.82 6.44 15.57
C ASN A 61 -6.29 7.40 14.50
N GLN A 62 -5.20 8.14 14.82
CA GLN A 62 -4.53 9.00 13.85
C GLN A 62 -3.96 8.18 12.68
N TRP A 63 -3.33 7.05 12.98
CA TRP A 63 -2.83 6.12 11.96
C TRP A 63 -3.95 5.57 11.08
N ALA A 64 -5.10 5.24 11.67
CA ALA A 64 -6.26 4.75 10.92
C ALA A 64 -6.77 5.78 9.90
N GLU A 65 -6.82 7.07 10.25
CA GLU A 65 -7.19 8.14 9.31
C GLU A 65 -6.14 8.32 8.21
N THR A 66 -4.84 8.22 8.52
CA THR A 66 -3.78 8.21 7.51
C THR A 66 -3.92 7.02 6.55
N ARG A 67 -4.16 5.81 7.07
CA ARG A 67 -4.39 4.61 6.25
C ARG A 67 -5.63 4.75 5.36
N LYS A 68 -6.69 5.42 5.84
CA LYS A 68 -7.92 5.63 5.05
C LYS A 68 -7.66 6.40 3.75
N ILE A 69 -6.75 7.35 3.74
CA ILE A 69 -6.34 8.07 2.50
C ILE A 69 -5.73 7.08 1.51
N TYR A 70 -4.81 6.23 1.98
CA TYR A 70 -4.24 5.16 1.16
C TYR A 70 -5.32 4.18 0.65
N THR A 71 -6.23 3.74 1.51
CA THR A 71 -7.35 2.87 1.13
C THR A 71 -8.20 3.51 0.02
N ASN A 72 -8.51 4.80 0.11
CA ASN A 72 -9.27 5.53 -0.90
C ASN A 72 -8.52 5.62 -2.25
N LEU A 73 -7.21 5.87 -2.22
CA LEU A 73 -6.36 5.86 -3.41
C LEU A 73 -6.35 4.48 -4.08
N MET A 74 -6.28 3.41 -3.29
CA MET A 74 -6.29 2.04 -3.81
C MET A 74 -7.68 1.61 -4.34
N TRP A 75 -8.78 2.05 -3.71
CA TRP A 75 -10.13 1.88 -4.26
C TRP A 75 -10.29 2.57 -5.61
N SER A 76 -9.70 3.76 -5.73
CA SER A 76 -9.68 4.53 -6.96
C SER A 76 -8.90 3.82 -8.06
N ALA A 77 -7.71 3.28 -7.75
CA ALA A 77 -6.93 2.46 -8.66
C ALA A 77 -7.68 1.18 -9.09
N ARG A 78 -8.35 0.51 -8.15
CA ARG A 78 -9.20 -0.65 -8.42
C ARG A 78 -10.35 -0.31 -9.37
N HIS A 79 -11.04 0.79 -9.16
CA HIS A 79 -12.10 1.24 -10.06
C HIS A 79 -11.59 1.55 -11.48
N SER A 80 -10.41 2.15 -11.60
CA SER A 80 -9.74 2.35 -12.90
C SER A 80 -9.37 1.02 -13.56
N ALA A 81 -8.87 0.04 -12.81
CA ALA A 81 -8.60 -1.30 -13.33
C ALA A 81 -9.90 -1.97 -13.82
N THR A 82 -11.03 -1.84 -13.11
CA THR A 82 -12.33 -2.33 -13.58
C THR A 82 -12.75 -1.66 -14.89
N LYS A 83 -12.61 -0.33 -15.01
CA LYS A 83 -12.95 0.40 -16.24
C LYS A 83 -12.08 -0.04 -17.41
N LEU A 84 -10.76 -0.13 -17.20
CA LEU A 84 -9.84 -0.64 -18.20
C LEU A 84 -10.20 -2.06 -18.59
N LYS A 85 -10.48 -2.93 -17.62
CA LYS A 85 -10.91 -4.30 -17.90
C LYS A 85 -12.13 -4.32 -18.80
N THR A 86 -13.15 -3.52 -18.51
CA THR A 86 -14.36 -3.41 -19.36
C THR A 86 -14.04 -2.90 -20.76
N HIS A 87 -13.14 -1.92 -20.89
CA HIS A 87 -12.68 -1.38 -22.17
C HIS A 87 -11.88 -2.42 -22.98
N THR A 88 -10.96 -3.15 -22.33
CA THR A 88 -10.16 -4.23 -22.92
C THR A 88 -11.03 -5.45 -23.30
N THR A 89 -12.04 -5.80 -22.51
CA THR A 89 -12.79 -7.08 -22.63
C THR A 89 -14.17 -6.96 -23.25
N ALA A 90 -14.82 -8.14 -23.38
CA ALA A 90 -16.25 -8.55 -23.28
C ALA A 90 -17.38 -7.59 -23.70
N LEU A 91 -17.19 -6.28 -23.64
CA LEU A 91 -18.16 -5.26 -23.99
C LEU A 91 -17.63 -4.25 -25.01
N GLU A 92 -16.32 -4.15 -25.25
CA GLU A 92 -15.75 -3.09 -26.11
C GLU A 92 -14.66 -3.61 -27.09
N LEU A 93 -13.36 -3.66 -26.73
CA LEU A 93 -12.29 -3.98 -27.71
C LEU A 93 -12.38 -5.40 -28.28
N LEU A 94 -12.35 -6.42 -27.40
CA LEU A 94 -12.29 -7.82 -27.82
C LEU A 94 -13.61 -8.32 -28.43
N ASP A 95 -14.74 -8.01 -27.80
CA ASP A 95 -16.02 -8.64 -28.14
C ASP A 95 -16.87 -7.84 -29.13
N VAL A 96 -16.68 -6.52 -29.20
CA VAL A 96 -17.40 -5.66 -30.14
C VAL A 96 -16.51 -5.26 -31.30
N VAL A 97 -15.35 -4.66 -31.05
CA VAL A 97 -14.49 -4.15 -32.12
C VAL A 97 -13.84 -5.28 -32.90
N ILE A 98 -13.01 -6.12 -32.25
CA ILE A 98 -12.25 -7.21 -32.88
C ILE A 98 -13.18 -8.22 -33.58
N ARG A 99 -14.29 -8.61 -32.94
CA ARG A 99 -15.28 -9.49 -33.61
C ARG A 99 -15.95 -8.80 -34.80
N ALA A 100 -16.36 -7.54 -34.68
CA ALA A 100 -17.02 -6.84 -35.79
C ALA A 100 -16.10 -6.66 -37.00
N VAL A 101 -14.82 -6.34 -36.78
CA VAL A 101 -13.88 -6.18 -37.91
C VAL A 101 -13.53 -7.50 -38.59
N ALA A 102 -13.49 -8.60 -37.84
CA ALA A 102 -13.31 -9.95 -38.37
C ALA A 102 -14.54 -10.52 -39.11
N ASP A 103 -15.76 -10.07 -38.78
CA ASP A 103 -17.00 -10.57 -39.38
C ASP A 103 -17.18 -10.07 -40.83
N ALA A 104 -17.07 -10.98 -41.80
CA ALA A 104 -17.25 -10.68 -43.22
C ALA A 104 -18.70 -10.31 -43.59
N THR A 105 -19.68 -10.63 -42.75
CA THR A 105 -21.11 -10.34 -42.97
C THR A 105 -21.50 -8.93 -42.51
N GLN A 106 -20.69 -8.31 -41.65
CA GLN A 106 -20.98 -6.99 -41.11
C GLN A 106 -20.60 -5.89 -42.10
N ALA A 107 -21.50 -4.91 -42.26
CA ALA A 107 -21.27 -3.78 -43.16
C ALA A 107 -20.07 -2.94 -42.72
N LYS A 108 -19.23 -2.54 -43.68
CA LYS A 108 -18.04 -1.69 -43.44
C LYS A 108 -18.33 -0.43 -42.62
N ALA A 109 -19.48 0.23 -42.86
CA ALA A 109 -19.90 1.41 -42.09
C ALA A 109 -20.09 1.09 -40.60
N ALA A 110 -20.76 -0.02 -40.28
CA ALA A 110 -20.99 -0.44 -38.89
C ALA A 110 -19.67 -0.78 -38.16
N LYS A 111 -18.69 -1.35 -38.87
CA LYS A 111 -17.34 -1.60 -38.34
C LYS A 111 -16.63 -0.29 -37.98
N ILE A 112 -16.67 0.69 -38.89
CA ILE A 112 -16.06 2.01 -38.68
C ILE A 112 -16.73 2.75 -37.52
N ASP A 113 -18.06 2.67 -37.39
CA ASP A 113 -18.79 3.31 -36.29
C ASP A 113 -18.43 2.69 -34.94
N ALA A 114 -18.32 1.35 -34.85
CA ALA A 114 -17.86 0.67 -33.63
C ALA A 114 -16.44 1.13 -33.22
N LEU A 115 -15.53 1.23 -34.18
CA LEU A 115 -14.16 1.71 -33.95
C LEU A 115 -14.12 3.18 -33.51
N LYS A 116 -14.91 4.07 -34.12
CA LYS A 116 -15.01 5.47 -33.70
C LYS A 116 -15.52 5.60 -32.26
N ASN A 117 -16.59 4.89 -31.93
CA ASN A 117 -17.15 4.91 -30.58
C ASN A 117 -16.11 4.47 -29.53
N PHE A 118 -15.30 3.45 -29.85
CA PHE A 118 -14.20 3.01 -28.99
C PHE A 118 -13.09 4.06 -28.84
N ILE A 119 -12.62 4.63 -29.96
CA ILE A 119 -11.55 5.65 -29.95
C ILE A 119 -11.97 6.93 -29.21
N GLU A 120 -13.24 7.33 -29.36
CA GLU A 120 -13.80 8.53 -28.73
C GLU A 120 -14.15 8.33 -27.25
N ALA A 121 -14.05 7.12 -26.72
CA ALA A 121 -14.28 6.85 -25.30
C ALA A 121 -13.40 7.75 -24.43
N PRO A 122 -13.94 8.40 -23.38
CA PRO A 122 -13.16 9.28 -22.53
C PRO A 122 -12.18 8.46 -21.68
N VAL A 123 -10.95 8.98 -21.56
CA VAL A 123 -9.95 8.44 -20.63
C VAL A 123 -10.55 8.45 -19.21
N PRO A 124 -10.49 7.34 -18.45
CA PRO A 124 -10.89 7.33 -17.06
C PRO A 124 -10.21 8.48 -16.28
N SER A 125 -11.00 9.27 -15.55
CA SER A 125 -10.57 10.51 -14.89
C SER A 125 -9.43 10.35 -13.87
N LEU A 126 -9.12 9.12 -13.44
CA LEU A 126 -8.01 8.79 -12.54
C LEU A 126 -6.70 8.44 -13.25
N LEU A 127 -6.71 8.34 -14.58
CA LEU A 127 -5.49 8.27 -15.39
C LEU A 127 -4.86 9.65 -15.60
N THR A 128 -5.45 10.70 -15.01
CA THR A 128 -4.81 12.00 -14.94
C THR A 128 -3.88 12.01 -13.72
N ALA A 129 -2.63 12.42 -13.92
CA ALA A 129 -1.58 12.38 -12.89
C ALA A 129 -1.88 13.26 -11.66
N GLU A 130 -2.75 14.26 -11.81
CA GLU A 130 -3.00 15.31 -10.80
C GLU A 130 -3.64 14.77 -9.52
N TYR A 131 -4.69 13.94 -9.63
CA TYR A 131 -5.38 13.41 -8.45
C TYR A 131 -4.50 12.46 -7.64
N ALA A 132 -3.78 11.55 -8.31
CA ALA A 132 -2.88 10.61 -7.65
C ALA A 132 -1.73 11.35 -6.95
N THR A 133 -1.13 12.34 -7.61
CA THR A 133 -0.05 13.16 -7.04
C THR A 133 -0.50 13.91 -5.79
N GLU A 134 -1.71 14.50 -5.82
CA GLU A 134 -2.26 15.21 -4.66
C GLU A 134 -2.51 14.27 -3.47
N GLN A 135 -3.16 13.12 -3.70
CA GLN A 135 -3.43 12.14 -2.64
C GLN A 135 -2.15 11.56 -2.04
N VAL A 136 -1.14 11.28 -2.85
CA VAL A 136 0.16 10.80 -2.39
C VAL A 136 0.89 11.89 -1.61
N GLY A 137 0.86 13.13 -2.10
CA GLY A 137 1.44 14.28 -1.41
C GLY A 137 0.83 14.48 -0.01
N GLU A 138 -0.50 14.44 0.09
CA GLU A 138 -1.20 14.55 1.37
C GLU A 138 -0.90 13.35 2.29
N LEU A 139 -0.89 12.12 1.75
CA LEU A 139 -0.53 10.93 2.52
C LEU A 139 0.87 11.01 3.11
N LYS A 140 1.87 11.41 2.31
CA LYS A 140 3.26 11.58 2.77
C LYS A 140 3.37 12.65 3.85
N LYS A 141 2.66 13.77 3.67
CA LYS A 141 2.61 14.84 4.67
C LYS A 141 2.01 14.34 5.99
N GLN A 142 0.93 13.56 5.94
CA GLN A 142 0.32 12.99 7.15
C GLN A 142 1.22 11.93 7.81
N LEU A 143 1.88 11.08 7.03
CA LEU A 143 2.85 10.11 7.55
C LEU A 143 4.01 10.80 8.28
N GLY A 144 4.56 11.87 7.70
CA GLY A 144 5.62 12.67 8.33
C GLY A 144 5.14 13.31 9.63
N ALA A 145 4.00 14.00 9.59
CA ALA A 145 3.42 14.64 10.77
C ALA A 145 3.09 13.63 11.89
N PHE A 146 2.57 12.45 11.53
CA PHE A 146 2.32 11.36 12.47
C PHE A 146 3.63 10.89 13.12
N ASN A 147 4.65 10.60 12.31
CA ASN A 147 5.91 10.07 12.80
C ASN A 147 6.62 11.05 13.74
N ASP A 148 6.67 12.33 13.38
CA ASP A 148 7.29 13.37 14.20
C ASP A 148 6.60 13.50 15.56
N LYS A 149 5.26 13.54 15.56
CA LYS A 149 4.46 13.65 16.77
C LYS A 149 4.60 12.40 17.64
N TYR A 150 4.46 11.22 17.05
CA TYR A 150 4.55 9.95 17.77
C TYR A 150 5.92 9.77 18.44
N SER A 151 6.98 10.10 17.70
CA SER A 151 8.36 10.04 18.21
C SER A 151 8.60 11.03 19.34
N ALA A 152 8.07 12.26 19.24
CA ALA A 152 8.14 13.26 20.31
C ALA A 152 7.43 12.79 21.59
N GLU A 153 6.21 12.25 21.47
CA GLU A 153 5.44 11.74 22.62
C GLU A 153 6.13 10.55 23.30
N LEU A 154 6.70 9.61 22.51
CA LEU A 154 7.49 8.51 23.07
C LEU A 154 8.77 9.00 23.75
N ASN A 155 9.46 9.98 23.18
CA ASN A 155 10.65 10.58 23.78
C ASN A 155 10.35 11.23 25.13
N GLU A 156 9.21 11.91 25.24
CA GLU A 156 8.75 12.51 26.50
C GLU A 156 8.46 11.42 27.56
N LYS A 157 7.75 10.35 27.17
CA LYS A 157 7.49 9.20 28.07
C LYS A 157 8.78 8.53 28.55
N ILE A 158 9.75 8.34 27.65
CA ILE A 158 11.06 7.76 27.99
C ILE A 158 11.83 8.69 28.95
N ALA A 159 11.84 10.00 28.69
CA ALA A 159 12.50 10.98 29.54
C ALA A 159 11.90 11.01 30.95
N ALA A 160 10.57 11.00 31.05
CA ALA A 160 9.85 10.94 32.32
C ALA A 160 10.20 9.67 33.12
N ALA A 161 10.19 8.50 32.47
CA ALA A 161 10.57 7.25 33.12
C ALA A 161 12.03 7.21 33.59
N ARG A 162 12.97 7.80 32.82
CA ARG A 162 14.37 7.95 33.23
C ARG A 162 14.53 8.86 34.46
N ALA A 163 13.75 9.94 34.51
CA ALA A 163 13.71 10.82 35.69
C ALA A 163 13.14 10.10 36.92
N GLU A 164 12.09 9.29 36.74
CA GLU A 164 11.51 8.47 37.81
C GLU A 164 12.50 7.41 38.32
N ILE A 165 13.21 6.71 37.44
CA ILE A 165 14.29 5.78 37.83
C ILE A 165 15.32 6.50 38.71
N THR A 166 15.74 7.71 38.33
CA THR A 166 16.71 8.50 39.10
C THR A 166 16.20 8.77 40.52
N GLN A 167 14.93 9.15 40.67
CA GLN A 167 14.31 9.36 41.99
C GLN A 167 14.19 8.06 42.81
N LEU A 168 13.88 6.94 42.16
CA LEU A 168 13.80 5.63 42.82
C LEU A 168 15.17 5.15 43.29
N GLU A 169 16.23 5.39 42.51
CA GLU A 169 17.62 5.09 42.89
C GLU A 169 18.08 5.90 44.10
N GLU A 170 17.69 7.18 44.19
CA GLU A 170 17.95 8.03 45.37
C GLU A 170 17.24 7.49 46.62
N LYS A 171 15.95 7.14 46.50
CA LYS A 171 15.16 6.56 47.60
C LYS A 171 15.71 5.21 48.06
N ASP A 172 16.14 4.35 47.13
CA ASP A 172 16.78 3.07 47.44
C ASP A 172 18.09 3.26 48.21
N LYS A 173 18.93 4.23 47.81
CA LYS A 173 20.16 4.60 48.55
C LYS A 173 19.84 5.07 49.97
N GLU A 174 18.84 5.94 50.14
CA GLU A 174 18.41 6.42 51.45
C GLU A 174 17.91 5.29 52.36
N GLN A 175 17.11 4.37 51.81
CA GLN A 175 16.60 3.22 52.54
C GLN A 175 17.73 2.27 52.95
N LYS A 176 18.68 2.00 52.04
CA LYS A 176 19.88 1.20 52.33
C LYS A 176 20.74 1.84 53.44
N LEU A 177 20.86 3.17 53.47
CA LEU A 177 21.53 3.92 54.54
C LEU A 177 20.79 3.81 55.89
N LYS A 178 19.46 4.02 55.89
CA LYS A 178 18.62 3.87 57.10
C LYS A 178 18.71 2.46 57.67
N ASN A 179 18.67 1.43 56.83
CA ASN A 179 18.79 0.03 57.24
C ASN A 179 20.17 -0.31 57.83
N LYS A 180 21.26 0.24 57.26
CA LYS A 180 22.61 0.11 57.84
C LYS A 180 22.71 0.77 59.22
N ASN A 181 22.17 1.98 59.37
CA ASN A 181 22.20 2.71 60.63
C ASN A 181 21.32 2.06 61.72
N ALA A 182 20.18 1.46 61.34
CA ALA A 182 19.34 0.71 62.25
C ALA A 182 19.94 -0.65 62.68
N GLY A 183 20.80 -1.25 61.85
CA GLY A 183 21.53 -2.49 62.16
C GLY A 183 22.77 -2.31 63.05
N GLY A 184 23.26 -1.07 63.21
CA GLY A 184 24.48 -0.75 63.98
C GLY A 184 24.29 -0.50 65.48
N SER A 185 23.05 -0.49 65.99
CA SER A 185 22.74 -0.19 67.41
C SER A 185 22.55 -1.46 68.28
N GLY A 186 22.82 -2.65 67.74
CA GLY A 186 22.70 -3.92 68.47
C GLY A 186 24.06 -4.49 68.84
N GLY A 187 24.47 -4.30 70.10
CA GLY A 187 25.69 -4.87 70.66
C GLY A 187 25.78 -6.39 70.52
N LEU A 188 27.02 -6.87 70.48
CA LEU A 188 27.47 -8.25 70.61
C LEU A 188 26.51 -9.16 71.40
N CYS A 189 25.77 -10.03 70.70
CA CYS A 189 25.37 -11.32 71.25
C CYS A 189 25.15 -12.32 70.10
N GLY A 190 25.93 -13.40 70.12
CA GLY A 190 25.92 -14.41 69.07
C GLY A 190 24.62 -15.21 69.05
N CYS A 191 23.94 -15.21 67.92
CA CYS A 191 23.02 -16.26 67.46
C CYS A 191 22.82 -16.09 65.94
N LEU A 192 23.24 -17.09 65.16
CA LEU A 192 23.06 -17.17 63.71
C LEU A 192 21.58 -17.34 63.34
N ARG A 193 20.82 -16.24 63.28
CA ARG A 193 19.57 -16.17 62.52
C ARG A 193 19.59 -14.94 61.64
N ARG A 194 19.54 -15.14 60.32
CA ARG A 194 19.22 -14.11 59.32
C ARG A 194 17.93 -13.43 59.78
N LYS A 195 18.03 -12.20 60.28
CA LYS A 195 16.87 -11.39 60.60
C LYS A 195 16.14 -11.13 59.27
N PRO A 196 14.84 -11.46 59.15
CA PRO A 196 14.09 -11.16 57.93
C PRO A 196 14.15 -9.65 57.65
N PRO A 197 14.05 -9.23 56.37
CA PRO A 197 13.98 -7.81 56.03
C PRO A 197 12.87 -7.13 56.83
N PRO A 198 13.02 -5.85 57.21
CA PRO A 198 11.93 -5.09 57.82
C PRO A 198 10.67 -5.18 56.95
N ALA A 199 9.50 -5.35 57.58
CA ALA A 199 8.22 -5.55 56.90
C ALA A 199 7.81 -4.39 55.96
N ASP A 200 8.49 -3.24 56.03
CA ASP A 200 8.21 -2.04 55.24
C ASP A 200 9.22 -1.80 54.10
N SER A 201 9.96 -2.83 53.64
CA SER A 201 10.91 -2.62 52.56
C SER A 201 10.21 -2.45 51.21
N VAL A 202 10.16 -1.22 50.70
CA VAL A 202 9.68 -0.93 49.34
C VAL A 202 10.61 -1.59 48.31
N ASP A 203 10.03 -2.29 47.34
CA ASP A 203 10.76 -2.91 46.23
C ASP A 203 11.10 -1.86 45.15
N TYR A 204 12.09 -1.02 45.44
CA TYR A 204 12.58 -0.02 44.48
C TYR A 204 13.34 -0.66 43.31
N GLU A 205 14.11 -1.73 43.56
CA GLU A 205 14.84 -2.46 42.51
C GLU A 205 13.89 -3.08 41.48
N GLY A 206 12.78 -3.68 41.93
CA GLY A 206 11.74 -4.21 41.05
C GLY A 206 11.03 -3.13 40.24
N GLN A 207 10.75 -1.96 40.83
CA GLN A 207 10.16 -0.82 40.11
C GLN A 207 11.10 -0.25 39.05
N ILE A 208 12.38 -0.04 39.39
CA ILE A 208 13.41 0.41 38.44
C ILE A 208 13.51 -0.56 37.27
N LYS A 209 13.59 -1.87 37.55
CA LYS A 209 13.69 -2.90 36.50
C LYS A 209 12.46 -2.91 35.57
N LYS A 210 11.25 -2.69 36.12
CA LYS A 210 10.03 -2.55 35.32
C LYS A 210 10.12 -1.33 34.40
N LEU A 211 10.50 -0.17 34.91
CA LEU A 211 10.65 1.05 34.10
C LEU A 211 11.73 0.90 33.03
N GLN A 212 12.87 0.28 33.34
CA GLN A 212 13.91 -0.02 32.36
C GLN A 212 13.39 -0.93 31.23
N THR A 213 12.60 -1.95 31.58
CA THR A 213 11.96 -2.84 30.60
C THR A 213 10.99 -2.05 29.72
N SER A 214 10.15 -1.18 30.31
CA SER A 214 9.24 -0.31 29.58
C SER A 214 9.98 0.63 28.62
N ILE A 215 11.07 1.27 29.06
CA ILE A 215 11.89 2.14 28.22
C ILE A 215 12.43 1.37 27.02
N SER A 216 13.04 0.19 27.23
CA SER A 216 13.55 -0.62 26.10
C SER A 216 12.45 -1.02 25.13
N ASN A 217 11.25 -1.34 25.62
CA ASN A 217 10.10 -1.65 24.77
C ASN A 217 9.64 -0.43 23.96
N TRP A 218 9.58 0.76 24.57
CA TRP A 218 9.20 2.00 23.87
C TRP A 218 10.25 2.45 22.85
N GLU A 219 11.54 2.31 23.17
CA GLU A 219 12.63 2.61 22.22
C GLU A 219 12.58 1.70 21.00
N LYS A 220 12.33 0.40 21.22
CA LYS A 220 12.15 -0.57 20.12
C LYS A 220 10.92 -0.21 19.27
N LEU A 221 9.77 0.01 19.91
CA LEU A 221 8.54 0.39 19.23
C LEU A 221 8.70 1.65 18.38
N ARG A 222 9.39 2.68 18.92
CA ARG A 222 9.69 3.91 18.16
C ARG A 222 10.46 3.57 16.90
N GLY A 223 11.53 2.78 17.01
CA GLY A 223 12.32 2.35 15.85
C GLY A 223 11.54 1.51 14.84
N ASP A 224 10.68 0.60 15.31
CA ASP A 224 9.84 -0.24 14.46
C ASP A 224 8.81 0.62 13.68
N VAL A 225 8.15 1.58 14.35
CA VAL A 225 7.21 2.52 13.71
C VAL A 225 7.91 3.48 12.75
N GLU A 226 9.03 4.10 13.16
CA GLU A 226 9.83 4.98 12.30
C GLU A 226 10.30 4.25 11.03
N GLY A 227 10.81 3.02 11.19
CA GLY A 227 11.21 2.16 10.09
C GLY A 227 10.05 1.82 9.16
N GLY A 228 8.91 1.42 9.72
CA GLY A 228 7.71 1.12 8.95
C GLY A 228 7.18 2.31 8.16
N VAL A 229 7.11 3.50 8.78
CA VAL A 229 6.70 4.75 8.11
C VAL A 229 7.67 5.12 6.98
N HIS A 230 8.97 4.93 7.18
CA HIS A 230 9.97 5.22 6.16
C HIS A 230 9.83 4.27 4.95
N GLU A 231 9.65 2.97 5.19
CA GLU A 231 9.42 1.99 4.12
C GLU A 231 8.14 2.28 3.33
N ILE A 232 7.06 2.62 4.02
CA ILE A 232 5.79 3.03 3.40
C ILE A 232 6.01 4.26 2.51
N SER A 233 6.69 5.28 3.04
CA SER A 233 6.97 6.53 2.31
C SER A 233 7.80 6.28 1.05
N ALA A 234 8.83 5.43 1.12
CA ALA A 234 9.66 5.08 -0.02
C ALA A 234 8.89 4.32 -1.12
N LYS A 235 7.94 3.46 -0.74
CA LYS A 235 7.08 2.76 -1.72
C LYS A 235 6.05 3.68 -2.37
N LEU A 236 5.52 4.65 -1.63
CA LEU A 236 4.59 5.65 -2.15
C LEU A 236 5.21 6.55 -3.23
N ASP A 237 6.54 6.68 -3.28
CA ASP A 237 7.25 7.42 -4.33
C ASP A 237 7.23 6.73 -5.70
N SER A 238 6.83 5.46 -5.78
CA SER A 238 6.93 4.69 -7.02
C SER A 238 5.64 4.00 -7.43
N ILE A 239 4.86 3.47 -6.49
CA ILE A 239 3.69 2.64 -6.84
C ILE A 239 2.58 3.43 -7.54
N PRO A 240 2.12 4.59 -7.02
CA PRO A 240 1.00 5.33 -7.63
C PRO A 240 1.32 5.82 -9.05
N ASP A 241 2.51 6.37 -9.25
CA ASP A 241 2.98 6.83 -10.56
C ASP A 241 3.12 5.65 -11.54
N ARG A 242 3.64 4.51 -11.09
CA ARG A 242 3.74 3.31 -11.94
C ARG A 242 2.36 2.76 -12.30
N VAL A 243 1.39 2.78 -11.39
CA VAL A 243 0.00 2.39 -11.69
C VAL A 243 -0.60 3.33 -12.72
N GLY A 244 -0.53 4.65 -12.50
CA GLY A 244 -1.05 5.65 -13.43
C GLY A 244 -0.42 5.54 -14.82
N ASN A 245 0.91 5.47 -14.90
CA ASN A 245 1.63 5.34 -16.16
C ASN A 245 1.31 4.02 -16.88
N THR A 246 1.32 2.89 -16.17
CA THR A 246 1.02 1.58 -16.80
C THR A 246 -0.39 1.55 -17.37
N PHE A 247 -1.36 2.07 -16.63
CA PHE A 247 -2.75 2.11 -17.06
C PHE A 247 -2.98 3.08 -18.21
N LEU A 248 -2.30 4.24 -18.20
CA LEU A 248 -2.33 5.19 -19.32
C LEU A 248 -1.66 4.61 -20.58
N THR A 249 -0.52 3.93 -20.43
CA THR A 249 0.15 3.24 -21.54
C THR A 249 -0.76 2.20 -22.15
N LEU A 250 -1.44 1.38 -21.35
CA LEU A 250 -2.40 0.40 -21.86
C LEU A 250 -3.53 1.09 -22.65
N TRP A 251 -4.14 2.12 -22.07
CA TRP A 251 -5.22 2.87 -22.72
C TRP A 251 -4.78 3.47 -24.07
N SER A 252 -3.59 4.08 -24.11
CA SER A 252 -3.02 4.63 -25.35
C SER A 252 -2.72 3.55 -26.38
N HIS A 253 -2.23 2.38 -25.94
CA HIS A 253 -1.96 1.25 -26.82
C HIS A 253 -3.26 0.72 -27.45
N GLU A 254 -4.30 0.52 -26.65
CA GLU A 254 -5.61 0.06 -27.14
C GLU A 254 -6.22 1.04 -28.15
N LYS A 255 -6.11 2.36 -27.90
CA LYS A 255 -6.57 3.37 -28.85
C LYS A 255 -5.78 3.38 -30.15
N GLY A 256 -4.45 3.31 -30.07
CA GLY A 256 -3.60 3.24 -31.26
C GLY A 256 -3.94 2.01 -32.10
N ASP A 257 -4.13 0.86 -31.46
CA ASP A 257 -4.55 -0.38 -32.10
C ASP A 257 -5.92 -0.26 -32.78
N ALA A 258 -6.89 0.40 -32.15
CA ALA A 258 -8.19 0.67 -32.76
C ALA A 258 -8.08 1.65 -33.94
N GLU A 259 -7.23 2.68 -33.85
CA GLU A 259 -6.97 3.58 -34.98
C GLU A 259 -6.36 2.84 -36.17
N HIS A 260 -5.42 1.92 -35.92
CA HIS A 260 -4.84 1.06 -36.95
C HIS A 260 -5.88 0.12 -37.57
N LEU A 261 -6.75 -0.51 -36.76
CA LEU A 261 -7.87 -1.33 -37.27
C LEU A 261 -8.78 -0.51 -38.18
N LYS A 262 -9.12 0.71 -37.75
CA LYS A 262 -9.98 1.61 -38.54
C LYS A 262 -9.36 1.93 -39.89
N GLN A 263 -8.08 2.28 -39.94
CA GLN A 263 -7.37 2.53 -41.20
C GLN A 263 -7.34 1.28 -42.10
N ALA A 264 -7.15 0.09 -41.53
CA ALA A 264 -7.17 -1.17 -42.28
C ALA A 264 -8.56 -1.47 -42.87
N VAL A 265 -9.64 -1.27 -42.09
CA VAL A 265 -11.02 -1.41 -42.56
C VAL A 265 -11.34 -0.40 -43.65
N GLU A 266 -10.94 0.87 -43.47
CA GLU A 266 -11.13 1.94 -44.44
C GLU A 266 -10.41 1.66 -45.77
N SER A 267 -9.21 1.06 -45.70
CA SER A 267 -8.40 0.71 -46.87
C SER A 267 -8.84 -0.59 -47.55
N SER A 268 -9.53 -1.48 -46.83
CA SER A 268 -10.04 -2.74 -47.36
C SER A 268 -11.31 -2.54 -48.19
N SER A 269 -11.40 -3.19 -49.35
CA SER A 269 -12.58 -3.13 -50.23
C SER A 269 -13.81 -3.81 -49.60
N THR A 270 -13.59 -4.87 -48.81
CA THR A 270 -14.64 -5.59 -48.07
C THR A 270 -14.79 -5.10 -46.63
N GLY A 271 -13.83 -4.31 -46.12
CA GLY A 271 -13.77 -3.92 -44.71
C GLY A 271 -13.41 -5.08 -43.78
N THR A 272 -12.95 -6.21 -44.31
CA THR A 272 -12.45 -7.34 -43.51
C THR A 272 -10.95 -7.21 -43.31
N VAL A 273 -10.48 -7.56 -42.11
CA VAL A 273 -9.07 -7.52 -41.70
C VAL A 273 -8.67 -8.93 -41.26
N GLU A 274 -7.51 -9.41 -41.71
CA GLU A 274 -6.97 -10.74 -41.38
C GLU A 274 -6.08 -10.67 -40.11
N ASP A 275 -5.74 -11.82 -39.54
CA ASP A 275 -4.82 -11.97 -38.39
C ASP A 275 -5.24 -11.29 -37.07
N ILE A 276 -6.53 -10.99 -36.92
CA ILE A 276 -7.10 -10.38 -35.71
C ILE A 276 -7.03 -11.29 -34.47
N SER A 277 -7.04 -12.61 -34.63
CA SER A 277 -7.02 -13.57 -33.50
C SER A 277 -5.76 -13.48 -32.64
N ILE A 278 -4.66 -12.96 -33.19
CA ILE A 278 -3.42 -12.72 -32.44
C ILE A 278 -3.60 -11.64 -31.36
N ALA A 279 -4.42 -10.63 -31.63
CA ALA A 279 -4.74 -9.59 -30.66
C ALA A 279 -5.60 -10.14 -29.51
N GLU A 280 -6.47 -11.11 -29.80
CA GLU A 280 -7.35 -11.73 -28.81
C GLU A 280 -6.55 -12.39 -27.68
N ASP A 281 -5.55 -13.20 -28.03
CA ASP A 281 -4.67 -13.88 -27.06
C ASP A 281 -3.78 -12.90 -26.26
N ALA A 282 -3.33 -11.81 -26.90
CA ALA A 282 -2.47 -10.81 -26.28
C ALA A 282 -3.24 -10.01 -25.20
N TYR A 283 -4.41 -9.50 -25.54
CA TYR A 283 -5.25 -8.72 -24.62
C TYR A 283 -5.92 -9.57 -23.54
N LYS A 284 -6.09 -10.88 -23.75
CA LYS A 284 -6.56 -11.79 -22.70
C LYS A 284 -5.64 -11.81 -21.48
N GLN A 285 -4.32 -11.81 -21.67
CA GLN A 285 -3.35 -11.79 -20.56
C GLN A 285 -3.41 -10.49 -19.76
N VAL A 286 -3.58 -9.36 -20.46
CA VAL A 286 -3.76 -8.05 -19.82
C VAL A 286 -5.06 -8.01 -19.03
N ASN A 287 -6.15 -8.50 -19.60
CA ASN A 287 -7.42 -8.62 -18.90
C ASN A 287 -7.29 -9.47 -17.62
N GLU A 288 -6.65 -10.63 -17.68
CA GLU A 288 -6.40 -11.45 -16.49
C GLU A 288 -5.59 -10.70 -15.43
N ALA A 289 -4.59 -9.90 -15.84
CA ALA A 289 -3.81 -9.07 -14.93
C ALA A 289 -4.64 -7.93 -14.31
N LEU A 290 -5.48 -7.24 -15.10
CA LEU A 290 -6.40 -6.21 -14.61
C LEU A 290 -7.43 -6.82 -13.65
N HIS A 291 -7.95 -8.00 -13.95
CA HIS A 291 -8.85 -8.73 -13.07
C HIS A 291 -8.17 -9.12 -11.75
N TYR A 292 -6.92 -9.57 -11.80
CA TYR A 292 -6.15 -9.85 -10.60
C TYR A 292 -5.96 -8.57 -9.75
N PHE A 293 -5.60 -7.45 -10.39
CA PHE A 293 -5.47 -6.15 -9.70
C PHE A 293 -6.80 -5.71 -9.06
N GLU A 294 -7.89 -5.75 -9.84
CA GLU A 294 -9.23 -5.41 -9.38
C GLU A 294 -9.64 -6.26 -8.19
N THR A 295 -9.41 -7.57 -8.24
CA THR A 295 -9.91 -8.47 -7.22
C THR A 295 -9.08 -8.37 -5.95
N ASN A 296 -7.75 -8.39 -6.02
CA ASN A 296 -6.89 -8.60 -4.86
C ASN A 296 -6.50 -7.32 -4.10
N VAL A 297 -6.55 -6.14 -4.74
CA VAL A 297 -6.26 -4.88 -4.06
C VAL A 297 -7.38 -4.53 -3.08
N ASN A 298 -7.02 -4.21 -1.83
CA ASN A 298 -7.91 -3.86 -0.71
C ASN A 298 -8.91 -4.95 -0.26
N GLN A 299 -8.65 -6.24 -0.49
CA GLN A 299 -9.49 -7.29 0.12
C GLN A 299 -9.29 -7.44 1.64
N THR A 300 -8.13 -7.02 2.15
CA THR A 300 -7.73 -7.09 3.55
C THR A 300 -8.24 -5.89 4.35
N GLY A 301 -9.56 -5.79 4.50
CA GLY A 301 -10.15 -4.69 5.28
C GLY A 301 -11.66 -4.75 5.53
N SER A 302 -12.28 -5.93 5.44
CA SER A 302 -13.65 -6.17 5.92
C SER A 302 -13.64 -6.76 7.32
#